data_AF-A0A0U0CLS1-F1
#
_entry.id   AF-A0A0U0CLS1-F1
#
_cell.length_a   1.000
_cell.length_b   1.000
_cell.length_c   1.000
_cell.angle_alpha   90.00
_cell.angle_beta   90.00
_cell.angle_gamma   90.00
#
_symmetry.space_group_name_H-M   'P 1'
#
loop_
_entity.id
_entity.type
_entity.pdbx_description
1 polymer ?
#
loop_
_entity_poly.entity_id
_entity_poly.type
_entity_poly.pdbx_seq_one_letter_code
_entity_poly.pdbx_strand_id
1 'polypeptide(L)'
;MIRKKFLLAIIGIILLFLGYWGWKVYQDSTREIIPLESLQVTVIKTDKDYSISVKADLDNFEQLSNYQAIQISNDVYLYFMKTKAIFKKNTVDADLSNILVGNINQAINNIYVVSGNDIIVKFNDSKYNHINVLKYTDRKLLLRLN
;
A
#
# COMPACT_ATOMS: atom_id res chain seq x y z
N MET A 1 -5.71 -48.88 0.54
CA MET A 1 -6.20 -47.63 1.17
C MET A 1 -5.16 -46.53 1.26
N ILE A 2 -3.93 -46.82 1.71
CA ILE A 2 -2.85 -45.82 1.91
C ILE A 2 -2.56 -45.02 0.63
N ARG A 3 -2.45 -45.67 -0.54
CA ARG A 3 -2.24 -44.99 -1.84
C ARG A 3 -3.36 -44.02 -2.22
N LYS A 4 -4.63 -44.34 -1.92
CA LYS A 4 -5.78 -43.45 -2.19
C LYS A 4 -5.78 -42.23 -1.26
N LYS A 5 -5.44 -42.42 0.03
CA LYS A 5 -5.29 -41.32 0.99
C LYS A 5 -4.14 -40.39 0.63
N PHE A 6 -3.02 -40.95 0.15
CA PHE A 6 -1.86 -40.17 -0.31
C PHE A 6 -2.17 -39.33 -1.55
N LEU A 7 -2.88 -39.91 -2.54
CA LEU A 7 -3.32 -39.18 -3.73
C LEU A 7 -4.26 -38.00 -3.39
N LEU A 8 -5.21 -38.22 -2.48
CA LEU A 8 -6.11 -37.17 -2.01
C LEU A 8 -5.36 -36.04 -1.29
N ALA A 9 -4.32 -36.36 -0.52
CA ALA A 9 -3.48 -35.36 0.13
C ALA A 9 -2.73 -34.48 -0.90
N ILE A 10 -2.16 -35.08 -1.95
CA ILE A 10 -1.50 -34.34 -3.03
C ILE A 10 -2.49 -33.40 -3.74
N ILE A 11 -3.67 -33.90 -4.08
CA ILE A 11 -4.72 -33.08 -4.72
C ILE A 11 -5.12 -31.92 -3.79
N GLY A 12 -5.26 -32.18 -2.49
CA GLY A 12 -5.54 -31.13 -1.50
C GLY A 12 -4.47 -30.04 -1.48
N ILE A 13 -3.19 -30.41 -1.49
CA ILE A 13 -2.08 -29.44 -1.53
C ILE A 13 -2.10 -28.61 -2.82
N ILE A 14 -2.34 -29.26 -3.98
CA ILE A 14 -2.43 -28.56 -5.27
C ILE A 14 -3.59 -27.56 -5.26
N LEU A 15 -4.76 -27.96 -4.76
CA LEU A 15 -5.92 -27.07 -4.67
C LEU A 15 -5.67 -25.89 -3.73
N LEU A 16 -5.00 -26.11 -2.58
CA LEU A 16 -4.62 -25.03 -1.68
C LEU A 16 -3.64 -24.06 -2.35
N PHE A 17 -2.67 -24.58 -3.10
CA PHE A 17 -1.70 -23.75 -3.81
C PHE A 17 -2.36 -22.91 -4.92
N LEU A 18 -3.20 -23.54 -5.75
CA LEU A 18 -3.94 -22.84 -6.80
C LEU A 18 -4.93 -21.82 -6.21
N GLY A 19 -5.59 -22.15 -5.11
CA GLY A 19 -6.47 -21.23 -4.40
C GLY A 19 -5.72 -20.02 -3.86
N TYR A 20 -4.53 -20.22 -3.28
CA TYR A 20 -3.68 -19.13 -2.81
C TYR A 20 -3.24 -18.21 -3.96
N TRP A 21 -2.81 -18.78 -5.08
CA TRP A 21 -2.41 -18.01 -6.27
C TRP A 21 -3.58 -17.25 -6.89
N GLY A 22 -4.72 -17.93 -7.09
CA GLY A 22 -5.94 -17.29 -7.61
C GLY A 22 -6.40 -16.14 -6.72
N TRP A 23 -6.30 -16.32 -5.40
CA TRP A 23 -6.58 -15.26 -4.44
C TRP A 23 -5.63 -14.07 -4.58
N LYS A 24 -4.33 -14.30 -4.74
CA LYS A 24 -3.35 -13.23 -4.95
C LYS A 24 -3.60 -12.45 -6.24
N VAL A 25 -3.85 -13.14 -7.35
CA VAL A 25 -4.20 -12.50 -8.63
C VAL A 25 -5.48 -11.67 -8.50
N TYR A 26 -6.48 -12.20 -7.80
CA TYR A 26 -7.72 -11.46 -7.54
C TYR A 26 -7.48 -10.20 -6.71
N GLN A 27 -6.68 -10.27 -5.63
CA GLN A 27 -6.30 -9.08 -4.86
C GLN A 27 -5.61 -8.05 -5.73
N ASP A 28 -4.62 -8.47 -6.51
CA ASP A 28 -3.86 -7.56 -7.38
C ASP A 28 -4.76 -6.87 -8.41
N SER A 29 -5.75 -7.59 -8.97
CA SER A 29 -6.72 -7.04 -9.93
C SER A 29 -7.73 -6.04 -9.34
N THR A 30 -7.90 -6.05 -8.02
CA THR A 30 -8.85 -5.17 -7.31
C THR A 30 -8.16 -4.03 -6.57
N ARG A 31 -6.87 -3.80 -6.86
CA ARG A 31 -6.10 -2.73 -6.25
C ARG A 31 -6.48 -1.39 -6.83
N GLU A 32 -6.86 -0.47 -5.94
CA GLU A 32 -7.29 0.87 -6.30
C GLU A 32 -6.70 1.89 -5.32
N ILE A 33 -6.38 3.08 -5.81
CA ILE A 33 -5.96 4.21 -4.96
C ILE A 33 -7.17 4.69 -4.16
N ILE A 34 -6.99 4.92 -2.87
CA ILE A 34 -8.07 5.39 -2.00
C ILE A 34 -8.22 6.91 -2.20
N PRO A 35 -9.44 7.41 -2.43
CA PRO A 35 -9.73 8.85 -2.48
C PRO A 35 -9.36 9.57 -1.17
N LEU A 36 -8.95 10.83 -1.23
CA LEU A 36 -8.50 11.57 -0.04
C LEU A 36 -9.62 11.77 1.00
N GLU A 37 -10.85 11.95 0.55
CA GLU A 37 -12.04 12.11 1.38
C GLU A 37 -12.33 10.87 2.24
N SER A 38 -11.90 9.69 1.79
CA SER A 38 -12.01 8.43 2.52
C SER A 38 -10.79 8.15 3.42
N LEU A 39 -9.86 9.10 3.56
CA LEU A 39 -8.62 8.94 4.32
C LEU A 39 -8.51 9.93 5.48
N GLN A 40 -8.27 9.39 6.67
CA GLN A 40 -7.79 10.14 7.83
C GLN A 40 -6.32 9.77 8.04
N VAL A 41 -5.42 10.67 7.68
CA VAL A 41 -3.97 10.48 7.81
C VAL A 41 -3.42 11.44 8.85
N THR A 42 -2.69 10.89 9.81
CA THR A 42 -1.99 11.64 10.86
C THR A 42 -0.50 11.34 10.77
N VAL A 43 0.32 12.39 10.90
CA VAL A 43 1.77 12.29 10.94
C VAL A 43 2.25 12.79 12.28
N ILE A 44 3.00 11.94 13.00
CA ILE A 44 3.51 12.25 14.33
C ILE A 44 5.03 12.17 14.29
N LYS A 45 5.72 13.21 14.75
CA LYS A 45 7.17 13.16 14.90
C LYS A 45 7.55 12.19 16.01
N THR A 46 8.49 11.29 15.75
CA THR A 46 9.06 10.36 16.74
C THR A 46 10.53 10.67 16.97
N ASP A 47 11.14 10.00 17.95
CA ASP A 47 12.57 10.20 18.26
C ASP A 47 13.51 9.86 17.11
N LYS A 48 13.06 9.00 16.18
CA LYS A 48 13.87 8.49 15.08
C LYS A 48 13.50 9.09 13.72
N ASP A 49 12.22 9.42 13.50
CA ASP A 49 11.69 9.88 12.21
C ASP A 49 10.25 10.43 12.37
N TYR A 50 9.32 10.03 11.50
CA TYR A 50 7.88 10.29 11.58
C TYR A 50 7.11 8.99 11.55
N SER A 51 6.08 8.88 12.38
CA SER A 51 5.09 7.80 12.35
C SER A 51 3.87 8.25 11.56
N ILE A 52 3.44 7.42 10.62
CA ILE A 52 2.28 7.63 9.76
C ILE A 52 1.17 6.70 10.24
N SER A 53 0.09 7.28 10.76
CA SER A 53 -1.11 6.56 11.16
C SER A 53 -2.24 6.89 10.19
N VAL A 54 -2.85 5.87 9.61
CA VAL A 54 -3.94 6.02 8.64
C VAL A 54 -5.14 5.21 9.05
N LYS A 55 -6.30 5.84 8.94
CA LYS A 55 -7.61 5.20 8.98
C LYS A 55 -8.35 5.51 7.70
N ALA A 56 -8.69 4.46 6.95
CA ALA A 56 -9.50 4.55 5.75
C ALA A 56 -10.97 4.22 6.05
N ASP A 57 -11.89 4.88 5.35
CA ASP A 57 -13.26 4.41 5.23
C ASP A 57 -13.32 3.40 4.09
N LEU A 58 -13.57 2.13 4.43
CA LEU A 58 -13.51 1.00 3.52
C LEU A 58 -14.79 0.16 3.63
N ASP A 59 -15.18 -0.48 2.54
CA ASP A 59 -16.31 -1.39 2.56
C ASP A 59 -16.00 -2.67 3.35
N ASN A 60 -17.05 -3.44 3.63
CA ASN A 60 -16.88 -4.82 4.05
C ASN A 60 -16.12 -5.58 2.95
N PHE A 61 -15.17 -6.43 3.35
CA PHE A 61 -14.27 -7.16 2.45
C PHE A 61 -13.24 -6.30 1.72
N GLU A 62 -12.81 -5.20 2.30
CA GLU A 62 -11.69 -4.38 1.81
C GLU A 62 -10.60 -4.22 2.85
N GLN A 63 -9.35 -4.16 2.40
CA GLN A 63 -8.22 -3.83 3.26
C GLN A 63 -7.34 -2.76 2.63
N LEU A 64 -6.71 -1.97 3.48
CA LEU A 64 -5.52 -1.20 3.12
C LEU A 64 -4.46 -2.15 2.59
N SER A 65 -4.00 -1.86 1.39
CA SER A 65 -2.91 -2.55 0.72
C SER A 65 -1.94 -1.51 0.20
N ASN A 66 -0.67 -1.89 0.04
CA ASN A 66 0.33 -1.11 -0.68
C ASN A 66 0.29 0.39 -0.35
N TYR A 67 0.90 0.73 0.78
CA TYR A 67 1.14 2.11 1.20
C TYR A 67 2.63 2.36 1.11
N GLN A 68 3.01 3.40 0.37
CA GLN A 68 4.40 3.82 0.24
C GLN A 68 4.47 5.34 0.28
N ALA A 69 5.65 5.82 0.63
CA ALA A 69 6.01 7.23 0.57
C ALA A 69 7.11 7.38 -0.48
N ILE A 70 7.01 8.39 -1.33
CA ILE A 70 8.06 8.70 -2.30
C ILE A 70 8.64 10.07 -1.99
N GLN A 71 9.95 10.13 -1.81
CA GLN A 71 10.67 11.38 -1.66
C GLN A 71 11.17 11.88 -3.02
N ILE A 72 10.70 13.07 -3.39
CA ILE A 72 11.16 13.81 -4.57
C ILE A 72 11.67 15.14 -4.07
N SER A 73 12.98 15.36 -4.21
CA SER A 73 13.65 16.51 -3.61
C SER A 73 13.43 16.55 -2.09
N ASN A 74 12.87 17.64 -1.56
CA ASN A 74 12.60 17.80 -0.14
C ASN A 74 11.16 17.45 0.24
N ASP A 75 10.36 16.94 -0.70
CA ASP A 75 8.94 16.67 -0.47
C ASP A 75 8.66 15.17 -0.48
N VAL A 76 7.82 14.74 0.46
CA VAL A 76 7.39 13.35 0.61
C VAL A 76 5.93 13.25 0.21
N TYR A 77 5.62 12.29 -0.66
CA TYR A 77 4.30 12.01 -1.18
C TYR A 77 3.84 10.63 -0.75
N LEU A 78 2.83 10.58 0.11
CA LEU A 78 2.18 9.36 0.60
C LEU A 78 0.99 9.02 -0.26
N TYR A 79 0.84 7.75 -0.63
CA TYR A 79 -0.37 7.24 -1.24
C TYR A 79 -0.78 5.93 -0.57
N PHE A 80 -2.09 5.66 -0.57
CA PHE A 80 -2.67 4.48 0.07
C PHE A 80 -3.59 3.79 -0.93
N MET A 81 -3.44 2.48 -1.07
CA MET A 81 -4.31 1.67 -1.91
C MET A 81 -5.24 0.80 -1.05
N LYS A 82 -6.34 0.35 -1.63
CA LYS A 82 -7.18 -0.71 -1.09
C LYS A 82 -7.22 -1.88 -2.06
N THR A 83 -7.55 -3.06 -1.54
CA THR A 83 -7.80 -4.28 -2.31
C THR A 83 -8.91 -5.07 -1.64
N LYS A 84 -9.57 -5.97 -2.38
CA LYS A 84 -10.53 -6.89 -1.79
C LYS A 84 -9.83 -7.89 -0.87
N ALA A 85 -10.44 -8.16 0.28
CA ALA A 85 -9.91 -9.04 1.31
C ALA A 85 -11.02 -9.80 2.04
N ILE A 86 -10.68 -10.95 2.61
CA ILE A 86 -11.63 -11.72 3.45
C ILE A 86 -11.95 -10.95 4.73
N PHE A 87 -10.95 -10.28 5.30
CA PHE A 87 -11.09 -9.51 6.53
C PHE A 87 -10.85 -8.03 6.27
N LYS A 88 -11.72 -7.19 6.83
CA LYS A 88 -11.55 -5.74 6.75
C LYS A 88 -10.34 -5.33 7.59
N LYS A 89 -9.42 -4.59 6.97
CA LYS A 89 -8.31 -3.93 7.67
C LYS A 89 -8.20 -2.50 7.17
N ASN A 90 -8.75 -1.58 7.94
CA ASN A 90 -8.88 -0.18 7.56
C ASN A 90 -7.92 0.75 8.28
N THR A 91 -7.03 0.21 9.11
CA THR A 91 -5.98 0.99 9.77
C THR A 91 -4.59 0.45 9.44
N VAL A 92 -3.63 1.36 9.43
CA VAL A 92 -2.20 1.05 9.36
C VAL A 92 -1.41 2.09 10.13
N ASP A 93 -0.42 1.61 10.88
CA ASP A 93 0.60 2.42 11.52
C ASP A 93 1.95 1.97 10.97
N ALA A 94 2.73 2.91 10.47
CA ALA A 94 4.05 2.64 9.89
C ALA A 94 5.00 3.80 10.14
N ASP A 95 6.26 3.49 10.42
CA ASP A 95 7.31 4.52 10.41
C ASP A 95 7.61 4.92 8.96
N LEU A 96 7.80 6.21 8.73
CA LEU A 96 8.04 6.77 7.41
C LEU A 96 9.26 6.13 6.74
N SER A 97 10.37 5.99 7.47
CA SER A 97 11.59 5.30 7.03
C SER A 97 11.38 3.89 6.48
N ASN A 98 10.37 3.15 6.94
CA ASN A 98 10.08 1.79 6.46
C ASN A 98 9.30 1.76 5.15
N ILE A 99 8.65 2.87 4.79
CA ILE A 99 7.78 2.97 3.62
C ILE A 99 8.30 3.99 2.59
N LEU A 100 9.38 4.71 2.92
CA LEU A 100 9.98 5.74 2.11
C LEU A 100 10.89 5.17 1.03
N VAL A 101 10.67 5.61 -0.21
CA VAL A 101 11.45 5.23 -1.39
C VAL A 101 11.88 6.50 -2.13
N GLY A 102 13.05 6.50 -2.78
CA GLY A 102 13.56 7.64 -3.56
C GLY A 102 14.81 8.26 -2.95
N ASN A 103 14.92 9.59 -3.00
CA ASN A 103 16.08 10.34 -2.51
C ASN A 103 16.10 10.50 -0.98
N ILE A 104 16.19 9.37 -0.27
CA ILE A 104 16.13 9.28 1.19
C ILE A 104 17.22 10.04 1.97
N ASN A 105 18.22 10.60 1.27
CA ASN A 105 19.34 11.35 1.89
C ASN A 105 19.08 12.86 1.96
N GLN A 106 17.97 13.35 1.42
CA GLN A 106 17.63 14.77 1.43
C GLN A 106 16.74 15.12 2.63
N ALA A 107 16.87 16.34 3.14
CA ALA A 107 16.01 16.82 4.22
C ALA A 107 14.55 16.88 3.75
N ILE A 108 13.63 16.46 4.62
CA ILE A 108 12.19 16.53 4.36
C ILE A 108 11.69 17.90 4.81
N ASN A 109 11.07 18.64 3.90
CA ASN A 109 10.42 19.94 4.14
C ASN A 109 8.90 19.79 4.21
N ASN A 110 8.31 18.94 3.38
CA ASN A 110 6.85 18.76 3.36
C ASN A 110 6.48 17.29 3.25
N ILE A 111 5.38 16.93 3.92
CA ILE A 111 4.76 15.61 3.80
C ILE A 111 3.33 15.83 3.30
N TYR A 112 3.03 15.24 2.15
CA TYR A 112 1.72 15.27 1.50
C TYR A 112 1.11 13.87 1.48
N VAL A 113 -0.22 13.81 1.55
CA VAL A 113 -0.96 12.66 1.04
C VAL A 113 -1.57 13.02 -0.31
N VAL A 114 -1.49 12.09 -1.24
CA VAL A 114 -1.98 12.25 -2.60
C VAL A 114 -2.93 11.13 -2.98
N SER A 115 -3.86 11.45 -3.88
CA SER A 115 -4.77 10.49 -4.51
C SER A 115 -5.01 10.88 -5.97
N GLY A 116 -5.40 9.91 -6.78
CA GLY A 116 -5.72 10.12 -8.19
C GLY A 116 -5.66 8.84 -9.00
N ASN A 117 -6.55 8.75 -9.99
CA ASN A 117 -6.69 7.59 -10.86
C ASN A 117 -5.47 7.38 -11.77
N ASP A 118 -4.71 8.44 -12.04
CA ASP A 118 -3.52 8.41 -12.90
C ASP A 118 -2.23 8.09 -12.14
N ILE A 119 -2.31 7.85 -10.82
CA ILE A 119 -1.19 7.32 -10.03
C ILE A 119 -1.03 5.84 -10.40
N ILE A 120 -0.17 5.58 -11.40
CA ILE A 120 0.14 4.23 -11.83
C ILE A 120 1.20 3.63 -10.91
N VAL A 121 0.86 2.53 -10.23
CA VAL A 121 1.79 1.73 -9.44
C VAL A 121 2.10 0.45 -10.21
N LYS A 122 3.21 0.42 -10.97
CA LYS A 122 3.61 -0.77 -11.73
C LYS A 122 4.39 -1.75 -10.85
N PHE A 123 3.84 -2.95 -10.64
CA PHE A 123 4.47 -4.05 -9.92
C PHE A 123 4.98 -5.10 -10.91
N ASN A 124 6.09 -4.84 -11.64
CA ASN A 124 6.79 -5.94 -12.32
C ASN A 124 8.17 -5.66 -12.92
N ASP A 125 8.74 -4.46 -12.85
CA ASP A 125 10.06 -4.24 -13.46
C ASP A 125 11.18 -4.26 -12.42
N SER A 126 12.03 -5.27 -12.53
CA SER A 126 13.18 -5.60 -11.68
C SER A 126 14.31 -4.56 -11.72
N LYS A 127 14.03 -3.29 -12.05
CA LYS A 127 15.00 -2.20 -11.91
C LYS A 127 14.46 -0.91 -11.31
N TYR A 128 13.20 -0.52 -11.52
CA TYR A 128 12.62 0.66 -10.84
C TYR A 128 11.10 0.53 -10.83
N ASN A 129 10.48 0.53 -9.65
CA ASN A 129 9.04 0.78 -9.53
C ASN A 129 8.76 2.19 -10.07
N HIS A 130 8.35 2.31 -11.33
CA HIS A 130 7.93 3.57 -11.92
C HIS A 130 6.56 3.95 -11.33
N ILE A 131 6.55 4.41 -10.09
CA ILE A 131 5.39 5.05 -9.49
C ILE A 131 5.46 6.52 -9.85
N ASN A 132 4.62 6.96 -10.78
CA ASN A 132 4.50 8.39 -11.08
C ASN A 132 3.53 9.03 -10.10
N VAL A 133 3.97 9.16 -8.84
CA VAL A 133 3.17 9.74 -7.76
C VAL A 133 2.75 11.18 -8.04
N LEU A 134 3.45 11.88 -8.96
CA LEU A 134 3.16 13.27 -9.33
C LEU A 134 1.94 13.44 -10.23
N LYS A 135 1.35 12.35 -10.77
CA LYS A 135 0.09 12.38 -11.52
C LYS A 135 -1.16 12.33 -10.62
N TYR A 136 -1.06 12.84 -9.39
CA TYR A 136 -2.20 12.95 -8.51
C TYR A 136 -3.20 13.98 -9.03
N THR A 137 -4.48 13.75 -8.77
CA THR A 137 -5.54 14.75 -8.95
C THR A 137 -5.72 15.57 -7.68
N ASP A 138 -5.55 14.90 -6.53
CA ASP A 138 -5.84 15.46 -5.22
C ASP A 138 -4.61 15.37 -4.32
N ARG A 139 -4.37 16.44 -3.56
CA ARG A 139 -3.25 16.52 -2.60
C ARG A 139 -3.69 17.24 -1.34
N LYS A 140 -3.26 16.73 -0.19
CA LYS A 140 -3.39 17.38 1.11
C LYS A 140 -2.03 17.44 1.81
N LEU A 141 -1.66 18.63 2.27
CA LEU A 141 -0.49 18.83 3.13
C LEU A 141 -0.80 18.26 4.51
N LEU A 142 0.07 17.40 5.03
CA LEU A 142 -0.05 16.80 6.35
C LEU A 142 0.88 17.47 7.34
N LEU A 143 2.11 17.77 6.92
CA LEU A 143 3.13 18.39 7.77
C LEU A 143 4.05 19.28 6.94
N ARG A 144 4.35 20.46 7.45
CA ARG A 144 5.41 21.33 6.95
C ARG A 144 6.50 21.45 8.01
N LEU A 145 7.71 21.11 7.61
CA LEU A 145 8.94 21.16 8.39
C LEU A 145 9.67 22.44 7.95
N ASN A 146 9.96 23.31 8.92
CA ASN A 146 10.75 24.52 8.72
C ASN A 146 12.22 24.24 8.93
#